data_AF-A0A5C8TY37-F1
#
_entry.id   AF-A0A5C8TY37-F1
#
_cell.length_a   1.000
_cell.length_b   1.000
_cell.length_c   1.000
_cell.angle_alpha   90.00
_cell.angle_beta   90.00
_cell.angle_gamma   90.00
#
_symmetry.space_group_name_H-M   'P 1'
#
loop_
_entity.id
_entity.type
_entity.pdbx_description
1 polymer ?
#
loop_
_entity_poly.entity_id
_entity_poly.type
_entity_poly.pdbx_seq_one_letter_code
_entity_poly.pdbx_strand_id
1 'polypeptide(L)'
;MQAMISGEDRMVPSQLCEADVTNSAPYVLQEIGVQSVNIRDPFYSYDASKNFADSDIINGDRLIYSLASPANYITIDPHTGVITGFKNIQENATSNIKTALEIFNPDVCNGSAACITFYEQERANAIAGELDRVTSLQIVATDASGATATSTVTFNLVDLPVNAAPVLDVAHSIVTGTITERASLTGSSALDIATGSIAFADMNSSDRPAASVTAQTLVYTNTSGSVEALTVAQSAMIKAGFILNGTASSNVGSADWRYSLADNNFDFLGAGERLTLTSAVQIDDHHGGFVNQVVSVIINGTNDTPTTQNDLTSVGLLGTTRVDASHGVISNDRDPDLHDRITVNSVAFEGNTVSVTAGRGATINGDYGTLIINSDGSYSYTSTLKGSLYHLLHADLIPQDTFAYTASDGHGGVATSYLTATVALQGLQNYVQGTDGNDLLSYTSSKTALGKVLGINDAMILAGGNGDDILKGGNSNDVLIAGSGSDTLTGGTGRDTFVFNEGSGRSTVTDFRAGYDEIQFDHEVFKNFSDVRGHAVQIGLDVVITADVDHTVTLQNVLLKNLNPGDFHFA
;
A
#
# COMPACT_ATOMS: atom_id res chain seq x y z
N MET A 1 27.77 41.53 48.69
CA MET A 1 28.04 42.37 49.87
C MET A 1 26.68 42.64 50.52
N GLN A 2 26.20 41.68 51.32
CA GLN A 2 26.32 41.65 52.79
C GLN A 2 25.07 42.37 53.37
N ALA A 3 23.97 41.70 53.72
CA ALA A 3 23.73 40.61 54.67
C ALA A 3 24.01 40.98 56.14
N MET A 4 23.05 40.58 56.98
CA MET A 4 23.14 40.26 58.43
C MET A 4 22.78 41.39 59.44
N ILE A 5 22.11 41.14 60.58
CA ILE A 5 21.21 40.09 61.12
C ILE A 5 20.85 40.54 62.57
N SER A 6 19.80 39.91 63.12
CA SER A 6 19.48 39.69 64.56
C SER A 6 18.56 40.73 65.21
N GLY A 7 17.55 40.35 65.99
CA GLY A 7 17.18 39.01 66.45
C GLY A 7 16.29 39.12 67.70
N GLU A 8 15.23 38.31 67.68
CA GLU A 8 14.53 37.65 68.80
C GLU A 8 14.11 38.46 70.06
N ASP A 9 12.80 38.43 70.37
CA ASP A 9 12.37 37.48 71.41
C ASP A 9 10.87 37.15 71.35
N ARG A 10 10.56 35.86 71.51
CA ARG A 10 9.21 35.31 71.68
C ARG A 10 8.94 35.15 73.17
N MET A 11 7.90 35.78 73.70
CA MET A 11 7.04 35.22 74.76
C MET A 11 5.61 35.78 74.68
N VAL A 12 4.66 34.89 74.42
CA VAL A 12 3.20 35.00 74.67
C VAL A 12 3.01 34.50 76.13
N PRO A 13 2.03 34.91 76.99
CA PRO A 13 0.60 34.98 76.62
C PRO A 13 -0.34 35.93 77.41
N SER A 14 -1.58 35.99 76.90
CA SER A 14 -2.86 35.81 77.61
C SER A 14 -3.89 36.93 77.40
N GLN A 15 -4.95 36.54 76.69
CA GLN A 15 -6.33 37.05 76.64
C GLN A 15 -6.71 38.07 77.71
N LEU A 16 -7.43 39.11 77.31
CA LEU A 16 -8.87 39.22 77.56
C LEU A 16 -9.50 40.29 76.65
N CYS A 17 -10.73 39.99 76.26
CA CYS A 17 -11.54 40.59 75.23
C CYS A 17 -11.79 42.10 75.42
N GLU A 18 -11.63 42.87 74.35
CA GLU A 18 -12.54 43.98 74.07
C GLU A 18 -13.22 43.68 72.74
N ALA A 19 -14.55 43.64 72.79
CA ALA A 19 -15.44 43.37 71.69
C ALA A 19 -15.22 44.43 70.60
N ASP A 20 -14.95 43.98 69.38
CA ASP A 20 -15.13 44.82 68.21
C ASP A 20 -16.64 45.03 68.02
N VAL A 21 -17.09 46.28 68.08
CA VAL A 21 -18.49 46.69 68.08
C VAL A 21 -18.93 47.25 66.73
N THR A 22 -18.18 47.00 65.66
CA THR A 22 -18.61 47.35 64.31
C THR A 22 -19.29 46.16 63.65
N ASN A 23 -20.63 46.15 63.70
CA ASN A 23 -21.48 45.38 62.79
C ASN A 23 -21.10 45.76 61.36
N SER A 24 -20.22 44.96 60.75
CA SER A 24 -19.77 45.17 59.39
C SER A 24 -20.77 44.46 58.49
N ALA A 25 -21.46 45.20 57.63
CA ALA A 25 -22.44 44.61 56.72
C ALA A 25 -21.81 43.46 55.92
N PRO A 26 -22.51 42.31 55.74
CA PRO A 26 -21.99 41.21 54.95
C PRO A 26 -21.66 41.72 53.54
N TYR A 27 -20.43 41.44 53.06
CA TYR A 27 -19.98 41.83 51.73
C TYR A 27 -19.69 40.59 50.88
N VAL A 28 -20.08 40.65 49.60
CA VAL A 28 -19.86 39.58 48.63
C VAL A 28 -18.56 39.88 47.87
N LEU A 29 -17.55 39.03 48.00
CA LEU A 29 -16.39 39.03 47.09
C LEU A 29 -16.82 38.37 45.77
N GLN A 30 -17.27 39.18 44.81
CA GLN A 30 -17.76 38.69 43.53
C GLN A 30 -16.60 38.43 42.56
N GLU A 31 -16.30 37.15 42.32
CA GLU A 31 -15.83 36.70 41.00
C GLU A 31 -16.44 35.30 40.69
N ILE A 32 -17.76 35.18 40.80
CA ILE A 32 -18.48 34.06 40.17
C ILE A 32 -18.74 34.48 38.74
N GLY A 33 -17.74 34.28 37.88
CA GLY A 33 -17.91 34.41 36.43
C GLY A 33 -19.06 33.53 35.96
N VAL A 34 -19.73 33.96 34.89
CA VAL A 34 -20.78 33.20 34.19
C VAL A 34 -20.35 31.74 34.08
N GLN A 35 -21.04 30.82 34.76
CA GLN A 35 -20.78 29.39 34.65
C GLN A 35 -21.82 28.75 33.74
N SER A 36 -21.35 28.18 32.64
CA SER A 36 -22.14 27.38 31.72
C SER A 36 -22.45 26.02 32.37
N VAL A 37 -23.73 25.68 32.53
CA VAL A 37 -24.15 24.39 33.09
C VAL A 37 -24.83 23.58 31.98
N ASN A 38 -24.48 22.29 31.86
CA ASN A 38 -25.06 21.36 30.89
C ASN A 38 -26.44 20.89 31.37
N ILE A 39 -27.45 21.01 30.51
CA ILE A 39 -28.85 20.64 30.77
C ILE A 39 -29.07 19.12 30.92
N ARG A 40 -28.09 18.27 30.57
CA ARG A 40 -28.23 16.80 30.63
C ARG A 40 -27.33 16.11 31.67
N ASP A 41 -26.62 16.86 32.51
CA ASP A 41 -25.94 16.27 33.66
C ASP A 41 -26.97 15.98 34.77
N PRO A 42 -27.14 14.72 35.21
CA PRO A 42 -28.23 14.35 36.12
C PRO A 42 -28.06 14.92 37.55
N PHE A 43 -26.90 15.49 37.88
CA PHE A 43 -26.62 16.05 39.21
C PHE A 43 -25.68 17.25 39.11
N TYR A 44 -26.13 18.42 39.59
CA TYR A 44 -25.27 19.57 39.83
C TYR A 44 -25.37 19.97 41.31
N SER A 45 -24.22 20.08 41.98
CA SER A 45 -24.09 20.51 43.37
C SER A 45 -23.18 21.72 43.43
N TYR A 46 -23.69 22.84 43.96
CA TYR A 46 -22.94 24.08 44.15
C TYR A 46 -22.71 24.34 45.64
N ASP A 47 -21.45 24.35 46.06
CA ASP A 47 -21.06 24.71 47.42
C ASP A 47 -20.88 26.23 47.53
N ALA A 48 -21.93 26.90 48.01
CA ALA A 48 -21.92 28.36 48.20
C ALA A 48 -21.08 28.81 49.39
N SER A 49 -20.67 27.91 50.30
CA SER A 49 -20.06 28.26 51.59
C SER A 49 -18.71 28.97 51.46
N LYS A 50 -17.97 28.72 50.37
CA LYS A 50 -16.65 29.32 50.13
C LYS A 50 -16.70 30.79 49.68
N ASN A 51 -17.86 31.28 49.27
CA ASN A 51 -18.04 32.63 48.74
C ASN A 51 -18.69 33.59 49.75
N PHE A 52 -18.95 33.12 50.97
CA PHE A 52 -19.36 33.94 52.11
C PHE A 52 -18.25 33.88 53.15
N ALA A 53 -17.46 34.97 53.24
CA ALA A 53 -16.50 35.14 54.31
C ALA A 53 -17.01 36.23 55.25
N ASP A 54 -17.36 35.83 56.48
CA ASP A 54 -17.53 36.75 57.59
C ASP A 54 -16.43 36.47 58.63
N SER A 55 -15.85 37.52 59.19
CA SER A 55 -14.89 37.42 60.30
C SER A 55 -15.55 37.06 61.63
N ASP A 56 -16.87 37.09 61.74
CA ASP A 56 -17.61 36.69 62.94
C ASP A 56 -18.11 35.24 62.88
N ILE A 57 -17.47 34.35 63.66
CA ILE A 57 -17.76 32.91 63.67
C ILE A 57 -18.93 32.56 64.63
N ILE A 58 -19.53 33.52 65.35
CA ILE A 58 -20.51 33.22 66.41
C ILE A 58 -21.66 34.23 66.46
N ASN A 59 -22.86 33.73 66.12
CA ASN A 59 -24.24 34.23 66.36
C ASN A 59 -24.98 34.95 65.21
N GLY A 60 -25.84 34.19 64.51
CA GLY A 60 -27.21 34.66 64.26
C GLY A 60 -27.67 34.85 62.82
N ASP A 61 -26.82 34.62 61.82
CA ASP A 61 -27.16 34.94 60.42
C ASP A 61 -28.05 33.88 59.76
N ARG A 62 -28.97 34.34 58.90
CA ARG A 62 -29.95 33.48 58.20
C ARG A 62 -29.79 33.59 56.69
N LEU A 63 -29.59 32.46 56.03
CA LEU A 63 -29.55 32.37 54.57
C LEU A 63 -30.95 32.04 54.03
N ILE A 64 -31.43 32.88 53.11
CA ILE A 64 -32.74 32.73 52.49
C ILE A 64 -32.56 32.61 50.97
N TYR A 65 -33.12 31.54 50.40
CA TYR A 65 -33.10 31.31 48.96
C TYR A 65 -34.50 31.59 48.37
N SER A 66 -34.54 32.30 47.24
CA SER A 66 -35.77 32.62 46.51
C SER A 66 -35.64 32.20 45.04
N LEU A 67 -36.62 31.44 44.56
CA LEU A 67 -36.79 31.15 43.13
C LEU A 67 -37.76 32.18 42.53
N ALA A 68 -37.42 32.71 41.35
CA ALA A 68 -38.08 33.87 40.76
C ALA A 68 -39.52 33.61 40.20
N SER A 69 -40.24 32.59 40.67
CA SER A 69 -41.65 32.36 40.32
C SER A 69 -42.42 31.62 41.43
N PRO A 70 -43.71 31.94 41.64
CA PRO A 70 -44.13 32.86 42.69
C PRO A 70 -43.74 32.41 44.12
N ALA A 71 -43.03 33.30 44.82
CA ALA A 71 -42.94 33.47 46.28
C ALA A 71 -42.96 32.23 47.20
N ASN A 72 -42.20 31.19 46.85
CA ASN A 72 -41.85 30.13 47.80
C ASN A 72 -40.47 30.40 48.37
N TYR A 73 -40.36 30.44 49.70
CA TYR A 73 -39.10 30.73 50.40
C TYR A 73 -38.63 29.48 51.11
N ILE A 74 -37.37 29.12 50.93
CA ILE A 74 -36.71 28.06 51.68
C ILE A 74 -35.69 28.74 52.59
N THR A 75 -35.88 28.61 53.90
CA THR A 75 -34.91 29.08 54.90
C THR A 75 -34.13 27.87 55.41
N ILE A 76 -32.80 27.95 55.41
CA ILE A 76 -31.91 26.93 55.98
C ILE A 76 -31.19 27.54 57.18
N ASP A 77 -31.30 26.90 58.34
CA ASP A 77 -30.50 27.26 59.50
C ASP A 77 -29.05 26.78 59.29
N PRO A 78 -28.05 27.69 59.26
CA PRO A 78 -26.68 27.34 58.91
C PRO A 78 -25.93 26.57 60.02
N HIS A 79 -26.45 26.51 61.25
CA HIS A 79 -25.85 25.73 62.34
C HIS A 79 -26.42 24.32 62.46
N THR A 80 -27.70 24.13 62.12
CA THR A 80 -28.42 22.86 62.32
C THR A 80 -28.81 22.15 61.02
N GLY A 81 -28.77 22.83 59.87
CA GLY A 81 -29.23 22.31 58.58
C GLY A 81 -30.75 22.17 58.45
N VAL A 82 -31.53 22.67 59.41
CA VAL A 82 -32.99 22.55 59.42
C VAL A 82 -33.63 23.48 58.40
N ILE A 83 -34.55 22.95 57.60
CA ILE A 83 -35.27 23.66 56.54
C ILE A 83 -36.67 24.09 57.02
N THR A 84 -37.03 25.37 56.89
CA THR A 84 -38.40 25.87 57.22
C THR A 84 -38.93 26.84 56.15
N GLY A 85 -40.27 26.85 55.90
CA GLY A 85 -40.90 27.84 54.99
C GLY A 85 -42.13 27.46 54.13
N PHE A 86 -42.88 26.38 54.40
CA PHE A 86 -44.03 26.02 53.53
C PHE A 86 -45.34 26.72 53.91
N LYS A 87 -46.01 27.37 52.94
CA LYS A 87 -47.43 27.78 53.05
C LYS A 87 -48.30 26.80 52.26
N ASN A 88 -49.11 26.04 52.98
CA ASN A 88 -50.15 25.14 52.45
C ASN A 88 -51.10 25.91 51.52
N ILE A 89 -51.26 25.47 50.26
CA ILE A 89 -52.36 25.92 49.40
C ILE A 89 -53.41 24.79 49.41
N GLN A 90 -54.51 25.01 50.13
CA GLN A 90 -55.68 24.13 50.11
C GLN A 90 -56.43 24.19 48.77
N GLU A 91 -56.97 23.02 48.45
CA GLU A 91 -57.93 22.61 47.40
C GLU A 91 -58.93 23.66 46.91
N ASN A 92 -58.99 23.88 45.59
CA ASN A 92 -60.15 23.58 44.73
C ASN A 92 -59.98 24.15 43.32
N ALA A 93 -59.68 23.28 42.34
CA ALA A 93 -60.29 23.19 41.01
C ALA A 93 -59.41 22.31 40.10
N THR A 94 -59.93 21.13 39.79
CA THR A 94 -59.50 20.13 38.80
C THR A 94 -58.70 20.65 37.59
N SER A 95 -57.41 20.34 37.52
CA SER A 95 -56.75 19.65 36.39
C SER A 95 -55.27 19.38 36.71
N ASN A 96 -54.87 18.13 36.48
CA ASN A 96 -53.51 17.56 36.40
C ASN A 96 -52.33 18.45 36.85
N ILE A 97 -51.64 18.04 37.92
CA ILE A 97 -50.20 17.69 38.01
C ILE A 97 -49.87 17.39 39.47
N LYS A 98 -49.42 16.15 39.73
CA LYS A 98 -48.79 15.74 40.99
C LYS A 98 -47.56 16.62 41.25
N THR A 99 -47.58 17.37 42.35
CA THR A 99 -46.37 17.94 42.93
C THR A 99 -46.20 17.29 44.30
N ALA A 100 -45.26 16.36 44.41
CA ALA A 100 -44.73 15.87 45.67
C ALA A 100 -43.23 15.64 45.44
N LEU A 101 -42.42 16.55 45.97
CA LEU A 101 -40.98 16.39 46.09
C LEU A 101 -40.76 15.66 47.43
N GLU A 102 -40.64 14.34 47.41
CA GLU A 102 -40.09 13.60 48.55
C GLU A 102 -38.57 13.78 48.55
N ILE A 103 -38.01 14.36 49.63
CA ILE A 103 -36.57 14.44 49.83
C ILE A 103 -36.22 13.51 51.00
N PHE A 104 -35.42 12.48 50.75
CA PHE A 104 -34.45 11.97 51.73
C PHE A 104 -33.31 11.24 51.00
N ASN A 105 -32.11 11.81 50.99
CA ASN A 105 -30.88 11.05 51.22
C ASN A 105 -29.76 11.98 51.76
N PRO A 106 -29.43 11.92 53.06
CA PRO A 106 -28.43 12.78 53.70
C PRO A 106 -26.97 12.35 53.47
N ASP A 107 -26.70 11.29 52.70
CA ASP A 107 -25.37 10.64 52.73
C ASP A 107 -24.29 11.20 51.77
N VAL A 108 -24.47 12.38 51.15
CA VAL A 108 -23.46 12.94 50.20
C VAL A 108 -22.72 14.19 50.69
N CYS A 109 -23.12 14.83 51.81
CA CYS A 109 -22.39 15.98 52.34
C CYS A 109 -21.82 15.71 53.73
N ASN A 110 -20.63 15.08 53.73
CA ASN A 110 -19.84 14.87 54.94
C ASN A 110 -19.20 16.21 55.38
N GLY A 111 -19.83 16.86 56.36
CA GLY A 111 -19.23 17.91 57.17
C GLY A 111 -19.38 19.33 56.62
N SER A 112 -20.32 20.08 57.22
CA SER A 112 -20.25 21.54 57.36
C SER A 112 -20.38 22.40 56.09
N ALA A 113 -21.47 22.25 55.32
CA ALA A 113 -22.07 23.30 54.48
C ALA A 113 -23.33 22.76 53.78
N ALA A 114 -24.34 23.61 53.60
CA ALA A 114 -25.61 23.24 52.96
C ALA A 114 -25.42 22.96 51.45
N CYS A 115 -25.59 21.71 51.02
CA CYS A 115 -25.67 21.33 49.62
C CYS A 115 -27.13 21.38 49.14
N ILE A 116 -27.43 22.09 48.05
CA ILE A 116 -28.73 22.05 47.38
C ILE A 116 -28.58 21.23 46.10
N THR A 117 -29.28 20.09 46.03
CA THR A 117 -29.33 19.23 44.84
C THR A 117 -30.61 19.52 44.05
N PHE A 118 -30.47 19.80 42.75
CA PHE A 118 -31.61 20.00 41.84
C PHE A 118 -31.91 18.71 41.06
N TYR A 119 -33.19 18.44 40.83
CA TYR A 119 -33.67 17.39 39.91
C TYR A 119 -34.48 18.04 38.78
N GLU A 120 -34.33 17.55 37.55
CA GLU A 120 -35.14 18.00 36.41
C GLU A 120 -36.38 17.12 36.20
N GLN A 121 -37.49 17.72 35.79
CA GLN A 121 -38.68 17.03 35.29
C GLN A 121 -38.89 17.41 33.81
N GLU A 122 -38.77 16.44 32.91
CA GLU A 122 -39.05 16.63 31.48
C GLU A 122 -40.47 17.17 31.25
N ARG A 123 -40.58 18.24 30.48
CA ARG A 123 -41.81 18.58 29.75
C ARG A 123 -41.51 18.85 28.29
N ALA A 124 -41.98 17.93 27.45
CA ALA A 124 -42.27 18.16 26.06
C ALA A 124 -43.34 19.26 25.92
N ASN A 125 -43.00 20.37 25.26
CA ASN A 125 -43.90 21.05 24.32
C ASN A 125 -43.13 22.06 23.47
N ALA A 126 -43.07 21.78 22.17
CA ALA A 126 -42.50 22.62 21.14
C ALA A 126 -43.34 23.87 20.91
N ILE A 127 -42.73 25.07 20.94
CA ILE A 127 -43.08 26.22 20.09
C ILE A 127 -41.78 26.98 19.79
N ALA A 128 -41.55 27.25 18.50
CA ALA A 128 -40.42 27.97 17.95
C ALA A 128 -40.27 29.39 18.52
N GLY A 129 -39.02 29.80 18.78
CA GLY A 129 -38.65 31.17 19.14
C GLY A 129 -37.65 31.17 20.29
N GLU A 130 -36.39 31.45 19.94
CA GLU A 130 -35.26 31.82 20.79
C GLU A 130 -35.68 32.33 22.18
N LEU A 131 -35.48 31.49 23.19
CA LEU A 131 -35.77 31.79 24.58
C LEU A 131 -34.50 31.49 25.36
N ASP A 132 -33.57 32.45 25.36
CA ASP A 132 -32.49 32.53 26.36
C ASP A 132 -33.13 32.53 27.74
N ARG A 133 -33.31 31.33 28.31
CA ARG A 133 -33.91 31.16 29.62
C ARG A 133 -32.83 31.33 30.66
N VAL A 134 -32.56 32.60 30.94
CA VAL A 134 -31.78 33.00 32.11
C VAL A 134 -32.59 32.64 33.36
N THR A 135 -32.18 31.59 34.06
CA THR A 135 -32.70 31.31 35.40
C THR A 135 -31.73 31.95 36.37
N SER A 136 -32.18 32.97 37.11
CA SER A 136 -31.36 33.61 38.14
C SER A 136 -31.80 33.14 39.52
N LEU A 137 -30.83 32.71 40.33
CA LEU A 137 -31.03 32.43 41.74
C LEU A 137 -30.55 33.65 42.52
N GLN A 138 -31.46 34.29 43.26
CA GLN A 138 -31.08 35.32 44.22
C GLN A 138 -30.80 34.69 45.58
N ILE A 139 -29.59 34.93 46.08
CA ILE A 139 -29.17 34.54 47.41
C ILE A 139 -29.14 35.79 48.26
N VAL A 140 -29.96 35.82 49.31
CA VAL A 140 -30.03 36.93 50.26
C VAL A 140 -29.50 36.44 51.61
N ALA A 141 -28.39 37.02 52.05
CA ALA A 141 -27.87 36.86 53.40
C ALA A 141 -28.46 38.00 54.27
N THR A 142 -28.98 37.66 55.44
CA THR A 142 -29.49 38.65 56.41
C THR A 142 -28.80 38.46 57.74
N ASP A 143 -28.25 39.53 58.29
CA ASP A 143 -27.60 39.50 59.60
C ASP A 143 -28.62 39.47 60.76
N ALA A 144 -28.14 39.22 61.97
CA ALA A 144 -28.96 39.21 63.18
C ALA A 144 -29.65 40.56 63.52
N SER A 145 -29.23 41.66 62.90
CA SER A 145 -29.82 43.00 63.04
C SER A 145 -30.90 43.32 61.99
N GLY A 146 -31.06 42.45 60.97
CA GLY A 146 -31.99 42.59 59.86
C GLY A 146 -31.41 43.26 58.62
N ALA A 147 -30.10 43.53 58.57
CA ALA A 147 -29.44 44.07 57.39
C ALA A 147 -29.22 42.97 56.35
N THR A 148 -29.45 43.26 55.06
CA THR A 148 -29.40 42.27 53.98
C THR A 148 -28.29 42.56 52.97
N ALA A 149 -27.65 41.49 52.48
CA ALA A 149 -26.78 41.49 51.30
C ALA A 149 -27.32 40.49 50.27
N THR A 150 -27.42 40.94 49.01
CA THR A 150 -27.99 40.14 47.92
C THR A 150 -26.93 39.86 46.85
N SER A 151 -26.79 38.59 46.47
CA SER A 151 -26.04 38.18 45.29
C SER A 151 -26.97 37.48 44.31
N THR A 152 -26.77 37.72 43.01
CA THR A 152 -27.53 37.05 41.96
C THR A 152 -26.60 36.10 41.22
N VAL A 153 -26.91 34.81 41.26
CA VAL A 153 -26.25 33.81 40.42
C VAL A 153 -27.09 33.62 39.18
N THR A 154 -26.52 33.98 38.04
CA THR A 154 -27.18 33.89 36.74
C THR A 154 -26.73 32.61 36.05
N PHE A 155 -27.64 31.68 35.80
CA PHE A 155 -27.37 30.51 34.98
C PHE A 155 -27.75 30.83 33.53
N ASN A 156 -26.74 30.85 32.65
CA ASN A 156 -26.98 30.86 31.22
C ASN A 156 -27.17 29.42 30.77
N LEU A 157 -28.43 29.01 30.61
CA LEU A 157 -28.78 27.79 29.90
C LEU A 157 -28.60 28.10 28.42
N VAL A 158 -27.48 27.65 27.85
CA VAL A 158 -27.27 27.73 26.41
C VAL A 158 -28.06 26.58 25.79
N ASP A 159 -29.12 26.88 25.06
CA ASP A 159 -29.75 25.90 24.18
C ASP A 159 -28.69 25.47 23.15
N LEU A 160 -28.20 24.23 23.27
CA LEU A 160 -27.45 23.60 22.19
C LEU A 160 -28.37 23.54 20.96
N PRO A 161 -27.84 23.69 19.73
CA PRO A 161 -28.65 23.58 18.54
C PRO A 161 -29.43 22.26 18.56
N VAL A 162 -30.69 22.29 18.11
CA VAL A 162 -31.61 21.14 18.10
C VAL A 162 -30.98 19.90 17.46
N ASN A 163 -30.02 20.11 16.56
CA ASN A 163 -29.14 19.11 16.00
C ASN A 163 -27.70 19.66 15.94
N ALA A 164 -26.74 19.01 16.60
CA ALA A 164 -25.31 19.34 16.48
C ALA A 164 -24.65 18.41 15.47
N ALA A 165 -23.72 18.92 14.68
CA ALA A 165 -22.97 18.06 13.76
C ALA A 165 -21.99 17.16 14.52
N PRO A 166 -21.64 15.98 13.98
CA PRO A 166 -20.62 15.12 14.55
C PRO A 166 -19.26 15.84 14.62
N VAL A 167 -18.47 15.51 15.63
CA VAL A 167 -17.11 16.03 15.83
C VAL A 167 -16.11 14.89 15.70
N LEU A 168 -14.98 15.16 15.05
CA LEU A 168 -13.88 14.21 14.91
C LEU A 168 -13.06 14.10 16.20
N ASP A 169 -12.79 12.87 16.61
CA ASP A 169 -11.79 12.57 17.61
C ASP A 169 -10.44 12.32 16.91
N VAL A 170 -9.76 13.43 16.61
CA VAL A 170 -8.47 13.41 15.90
C VAL A 170 -7.38 12.66 16.68
N ALA A 171 -7.48 12.56 18.01
CA ALA A 171 -6.48 11.89 18.84
C ALA A 171 -6.55 10.36 18.70
N HIS A 172 -7.73 9.82 18.43
CA HIS A 172 -7.98 8.38 18.27
C HIS A 172 -8.20 7.96 16.81
N SER A 173 -8.10 8.89 15.87
CA SER A 173 -8.20 8.62 14.43
C SER A 173 -6.84 8.30 13.82
N ILE A 174 -6.80 7.28 12.95
CA ILE A 174 -5.65 6.93 12.11
C ILE A 174 -6.09 7.13 10.66
N VAL A 175 -5.73 8.26 10.07
CA VAL A 175 -6.24 8.69 8.75
C VAL A 175 -5.18 8.67 7.65
N THR A 176 -4.01 8.11 7.94
CA THR A 176 -2.93 7.94 6.98
C THR A 176 -2.46 6.50 6.95
N GLY A 177 -2.33 5.92 5.75
CA GLY A 177 -1.72 4.63 5.50
C GLY A 177 -0.51 4.78 4.58
N THR A 178 0.49 3.92 4.75
CA THR A 178 1.60 3.83 3.79
C THR A 178 1.78 2.38 3.39
N ILE A 179 1.93 2.17 2.09
CA ILE A 179 2.26 0.91 1.44
C ILE A 179 3.59 1.14 0.72
N THR A 180 4.43 0.14 0.72
CA THR A 180 5.59 0.08 -0.17
C THR A 180 5.39 -1.16 -1.00
N GLU A 181 5.38 -0.99 -2.31
CA GLU A 181 5.40 -2.09 -3.27
C GLU A 181 6.57 -3.04 -2.94
N ARG A 182 6.42 -4.31 -3.31
CA ARG A 182 7.46 -5.30 -3.06
C ARG A 182 8.48 -5.31 -4.19
N ALA A 183 9.68 -4.84 -3.87
CA ALA A 183 10.80 -4.84 -4.80
C ALA A 183 11.07 -6.21 -5.42
N SER A 184 11.27 -6.23 -6.74
CA SER A 184 11.68 -7.37 -7.54
C SER A 184 10.70 -8.56 -7.51
N LEU A 185 9.40 -8.28 -7.34
CA LEU A 185 8.33 -9.28 -7.32
C LEU A 185 7.23 -8.99 -8.36
N THR A 186 7.65 -8.65 -9.58
CA THR A 186 6.74 -8.40 -10.70
C THR A 186 5.72 -9.54 -10.91
N GLY A 187 4.46 -9.17 -11.10
CA GLY A 187 3.35 -10.10 -11.33
C GLY A 187 2.80 -10.76 -10.06
N SER A 188 3.28 -10.38 -8.88
CA SER A 188 2.84 -10.90 -7.59
C SER A 188 1.36 -10.61 -7.31
N SER A 189 0.60 -11.68 -7.07
CA SER A 189 -0.82 -11.58 -6.67
C SER A 189 -1.02 -11.33 -5.17
N ALA A 190 0.07 -11.16 -4.41
CA ALA A 190 -0.02 -10.94 -2.98
C ALA A 190 -0.66 -9.58 -2.68
N LEU A 191 -1.47 -9.50 -1.63
CA LEU A 191 -2.14 -8.25 -1.28
C LEU A 191 -1.22 -7.34 -0.47
N ASP A 192 -1.20 -6.07 -0.86
CA ASP A 192 -0.67 -4.98 -0.06
C ASP A 192 -1.79 -4.23 0.64
N ILE A 193 -1.59 -3.99 1.93
CA ILE A 193 -2.68 -3.63 2.84
C ILE A 193 -2.25 -2.45 3.71
N ALA A 194 -3.13 -1.46 3.82
CA ALA A 194 -3.08 -0.44 4.86
C ALA A 194 -4.44 -0.35 5.56
N THR A 195 -4.45 -0.02 6.85
CA THR A 195 -5.69 0.08 7.64
C THR A 195 -5.62 1.26 8.59
N GLY A 196 -6.77 1.77 8.98
CA GLY A 196 -6.89 2.76 10.03
C GLY A 196 -8.35 2.99 10.40
N SER A 197 -8.60 4.10 11.10
CA SER A 197 -9.89 4.41 11.71
C SER A 197 -10.16 5.90 11.71
N ILE A 198 -11.44 6.28 11.69
CA ILE A 198 -11.90 7.65 11.91
C ILE A 198 -12.82 7.62 13.13
N ALA A 199 -12.32 8.09 14.26
CA ALA A 199 -13.09 8.18 15.50
C ALA A 199 -13.91 9.48 15.49
N PHE A 200 -15.16 9.41 15.93
CA PHE A 200 -16.07 10.55 15.99
C PHE A 200 -17.05 10.41 17.15
N ALA A 201 -17.57 11.56 17.59
CA ALA A 201 -18.59 11.65 18.60
C ALA A 201 -19.60 12.73 18.23
N ASP A 202 -20.86 12.46 18.56
CA ASP A 202 -21.96 13.39 18.46
C ASP A 202 -22.51 13.70 19.86
N MET A 203 -22.78 14.97 20.13
CA MET A 203 -23.31 15.42 21.42
C MET A 203 -24.78 15.02 21.61
N ASN A 204 -25.51 14.78 20.51
CA ASN A 204 -26.89 14.33 20.49
C ASN A 204 -26.96 12.81 20.67
N SER A 205 -27.37 12.34 21.85
CA SER A 205 -27.43 10.91 22.19
C SER A 205 -28.39 10.07 21.33
N SER A 206 -29.34 10.72 20.65
CA SER A 206 -30.26 10.10 19.69
C SER A 206 -29.61 9.75 18.36
N ASP A 207 -28.49 10.37 18.03
CA ASP A 207 -27.99 10.40 16.67
C ASP A 207 -27.14 9.17 16.38
N ARG A 208 -27.04 8.80 15.10
CA ARG A 208 -26.35 7.60 14.64
C ARG A 208 -25.48 7.95 13.44
N PRO A 209 -24.31 8.58 13.67
CA PRO A 209 -23.51 9.06 12.57
C PRO A 209 -23.02 7.91 11.69
N ALA A 210 -23.10 8.12 10.38
CA ALA A 210 -22.67 7.15 9.37
C ALA A 210 -21.57 7.76 8.50
N ALA A 211 -20.51 6.99 8.26
CA ALA A 211 -19.40 7.41 7.43
C ALA A 211 -19.59 6.91 5.99
N SER A 212 -19.40 7.80 5.01
CA SER A 212 -19.47 7.47 3.58
C SER A 212 -18.38 8.17 2.79
N VAL A 213 -17.89 7.53 1.73
CA VAL A 213 -16.90 8.12 0.81
C VAL A 213 -17.63 9.00 -0.20
N THR A 214 -17.32 10.29 -0.23
CA THR A 214 -17.96 11.26 -1.14
C THR A 214 -17.15 11.52 -2.39
N ALA A 215 -15.82 11.41 -2.31
CA ALA A 215 -14.92 11.57 -3.45
C ALA A 215 -13.60 10.85 -3.23
N GLN A 216 -12.95 10.47 -4.34
CA GLN A 216 -11.59 9.95 -4.33
C GLN A 216 -10.74 10.60 -5.42
N THR A 217 -9.59 11.10 -5.02
CA THR A 217 -8.57 11.66 -5.92
C THR A 217 -7.31 10.82 -5.83
N LEU A 218 -6.62 10.65 -6.96
CA LEU A 218 -5.40 9.87 -7.06
C LEU A 218 -4.37 10.75 -7.75
N VAL A 219 -3.19 10.87 -7.14
CA VAL A 219 -2.08 11.66 -7.67
C VAL A 219 -0.88 10.73 -7.80
N TYR A 220 -0.38 10.59 -9.01
CA TYR A 220 0.88 9.91 -9.32
C TYR A 220 1.97 10.94 -9.51
N THR A 221 3.09 10.79 -8.81
CA THR A 221 4.27 11.63 -8.96
C THR A 221 5.47 10.76 -9.31
N ASN A 222 6.12 11.10 -10.43
CA ASN A 222 7.38 10.47 -10.83
C ASN A 222 8.55 10.96 -9.95
N THR A 223 9.75 10.43 -10.20
CA THR A 223 10.98 10.76 -9.44
C THR A 223 11.38 12.24 -9.48
N SER A 224 10.95 12.99 -10.51
CA SER A 224 11.20 14.44 -10.62
C SER A 224 10.20 15.30 -9.83
N GLY A 225 9.17 14.68 -9.24
CA GLY A 225 8.05 15.36 -8.58
C GLY A 225 6.98 15.88 -9.55
N SER A 226 7.06 15.52 -10.84
CA SER A 226 6.04 15.88 -11.82
C SER A 226 4.81 14.99 -11.65
N VAL A 227 3.63 15.59 -11.72
CA VAL A 227 2.36 14.84 -11.67
C VAL A 227 2.04 14.29 -13.05
N GLU A 228 1.79 12.99 -13.12
CA GLU A 228 1.49 12.29 -14.36
C GLU A 228 0.12 11.62 -14.34
N ALA A 229 -0.40 11.38 -15.53
CA ALA A 229 -1.73 10.80 -15.72
C ALA A 229 -1.64 9.27 -15.83
N LEU A 230 -2.33 8.57 -14.94
CA LEU A 230 -2.60 7.15 -15.12
C LEU A 230 -3.71 6.92 -16.14
N THR A 231 -3.78 5.72 -16.72
CA THR A 231 -4.93 5.33 -17.52
C THR A 231 -6.22 5.31 -16.70
N VAL A 232 -7.37 5.43 -17.37
CA VAL A 232 -8.69 5.36 -16.72
C VAL A 232 -8.88 4.03 -15.99
N ALA A 233 -8.42 2.93 -16.59
CA ALA A 233 -8.51 1.60 -16.01
C ALA A 233 -7.65 1.46 -14.74
N GLN A 234 -6.38 1.86 -14.80
CA GLN A 234 -5.49 1.85 -13.63
C GLN A 234 -6.06 2.71 -12.49
N SER A 235 -6.50 3.94 -12.79
CA SER A 235 -7.09 4.84 -11.80
C SER A 235 -8.33 4.24 -11.13
N ALA A 236 -9.20 3.57 -11.89
CA ALA A 236 -10.39 2.93 -11.34
C ALA A 236 -10.04 1.74 -10.44
N MET A 237 -9.10 0.88 -10.86
CA MET A 237 -8.66 -0.26 -10.07
C MET A 237 -8.01 0.17 -8.75
N ILE A 238 -7.09 1.14 -8.80
CA ILE A 238 -6.38 1.63 -7.60
C ILE A 238 -7.37 2.22 -6.58
N LYS A 239 -8.36 2.98 -7.05
CA LYS A 239 -9.40 3.57 -6.18
C LYS A 239 -10.31 2.51 -5.54
N ALA A 240 -10.62 1.44 -6.29
CA ALA A 240 -11.48 0.36 -5.81
C ALA A 240 -10.87 -0.45 -4.65
N GLY A 241 -9.55 -0.38 -4.45
CA GLY A 241 -8.87 -1.02 -3.31
C GLY A 241 -9.25 -0.43 -1.94
N PHE A 242 -9.84 0.78 -1.89
CA PHE A 242 -10.25 1.42 -0.64
C PHE A 242 -11.66 1.03 -0.24
N ILE A 243 -11.80 0.52 0.98
CA ILE A 243 -13.05 0.10 1.60
C ILE A 243 -13.23 0.87 2.91
N LEU A 244 -14.43 1.38 3.15
CA LEU A 244 -14.82 2.04 4.40
C LEU A 244 -15.97 1.25 5.04
N ASN A 245 -15.78 0.86 6.30
CA ASN A 245 -16.78 0.21 7.13
C ASN A 245 -17.10 1.14 8.30
N GLY A 246 -18.25 1.82 8.26
CA GLY A 246 -18.53 2.86 9.26
C GLY A 246 -20.00 3.15 9.49
N THR A 247 -20.71 2.24 10.15
CA THR A 247 -21.99 2.56 10.79
C THR A 247 -21.81 2.55 12.30
N ALA A 248 -21.94 3.71 12.96
CA ALA A 248 -21.98 3.76 14.41
C ALA A 248 -23.32 3.22 14.92
N SER A 249 -23.29 2.29 15.88
CA SER A 249 -24.49 1.81 16.56
C SER A 249 -24.98 2.78 17.66
N SER A 250 -24.20 3.83 17.95
CA SER A 250 -24.46 4.86 18.95
C SER A 250 -24.04 6.25 18.43
N ASN A 251 -24.20 7.30 19.24
CA ASN A 251 -23.75 8.66 18.93
C ASN A 251 -22.21 8.82 19.01
N VAL A 252 -21.50 7.82 19.54
CA VAL A 252 -20.03 7.74 19.50
C VAL A 252 -19.63 6.51 18.70
N GLY A 253 -18.60 6.63 17.85
CA GLY A 253 -18.21 5.54 16.98
C GLY A 253 -16.85 5.71 16.32
N SER A 254 -16.49 4.67 15.56
CA SER A 254 -15.34 4.66 14.67
C SER A 254 -15.78 4.11 13.31
N ALA A 255 -15.28 4.71 12.24
CA ALA A 255 -15.33 4.15 10.91
C ALA A 255 -13.96 3.58 10.54
N ASP A 256 -13.89 2.26 10.38
CA ASP A 256 -12.66 1.58 10.01
C ASP A 256 -12.51 1.60 8.50
N TRP A 257 -11.31 1.94 8.03
CA TRP A 257 -10.99 1.86 6.61
C TRP A 257 -9.88 0.84 6.38
N ARG A 258 -9.95 0.22 5.21
CA ARG A 258 -8.96 -0.73 4.72
C ARG A 258 -8.67 -0.41 3.26
N TYR A 259 -7.40 -0.26 2.94
CA TYR A 259 -6.92 -0.33 1.58
C TYR A 259 -6.32 -1.71 1.34
N SER A 260 -6.67 -2.36 0.23
CA SER A 260 -6.12 -3.65 -0.16
C SER A 260 -6.13 -3.78 -1.67
N LEU A 261 -4.96 -4.02 -2.28
CA LEU A 261 -4.83 -4.30 -3.71
C LEU A 261 -3.70 -5.30 -3.92
N ALA A 262 -3.73 -6.07 -5.01
CA ALA A 262 -2.61 -6.96 -5.33
C ALA A 262 -1.39 -6.15 -5.77
N ASP A 263 -0.22 -6.59 -5.33
CA ASP A 263 1.12 -6.02 -5.54
C ASP A 263 1.38 -5.75 -7.02
N ASN A 264 1.01 -6.68 -7.91
CA ASN A 264 1.13 -6.52 -9.37
C ASN A 264 0.40 -5.31 -9.99
N ASN A 265 -0.47 -4.63 -9.23
CA ASN A 265 -1.09 -3.39 -9.70
C ASN A 265 -0.20 -2.17 -9.44
N PHE A 266 0.94 -2.35 -8.78
CA PHE A 266 1.92 -1.32 -8.45
C PHE A 266 3.23 -1.48 -9.20
N ASP A 267 3.53 -2.63 -9.82
CA ASP A 267 4.73 -2.96 -10.65
C ASP A 267 5.21 -1.89 -11.64
N PHE A 268 4.40 -0.87 -11.92
CA PHE A 268 4.77 0.24 -12.78
C PHE A 268 5.45 1.40 -12.05
N LEU A 269 5.49 1.36 -10.72
CA LEU A 269 5.99 2.42 -9.86
C LEU A 269 7.46 2.19 -9.53
N GLY A 270 8.34 2.88 -10.26
CA GLY A 270 9.77 2.81 -10.00
C GLY A 270 10.20 3.37 -8.65
N ALA A 271 11.45 3.10 -8.27
CA ALA A 271 12.02 3.58 -7.02
C ALA A 271 12.01 5.12 -6.94
N GLY A 272 11.37 5.64 -5.89
CA GLY A 272 11.22 7.09 -5.68
C GLY A 272 9.96 7.68 -6.31
N GLU A 273 9.17 6.87 -7.01
CA GLU A 273 7.83 7.23 -7.46
C GLU A 273 6.78 6.97 -6.39
N ARG A 274 5.63 7.65 -6.51
CA ARG A 274 4.63 7.65 -5.44
C ARG A 274 3.22 7.83 -5.98
N LEU A 275 2.30 7.03 -5.48
CA LEU A 275 0.85 7.28 -5.60
C LEU A 275 0.30 7.76 -4.27
N THR A 276 -0.49 8.82 -4.32
CA THR A 276 -1.28 9.27 -3.17
C THR A 276 -2.76 9.16 -3.50
N LEU A 277 -3.43 8.17 -2.90
CA LEU A 277 -4.89 8.06 -2.91
C LEU A 277 -5.44 8.89 -1.75
N THR A 278 -6.32 9.83 -2.08
CA THR A 278 -7.00 10.69 -1.11
C THR A 278 -8.51 10.41 -1.20
N SER A 279 -9.06 9.85 -0.13
CA SER A 279 -10.49 9.57 0.02
C SER A 279 -11.13 10.62 0.95
N ALA A 280 -12.06 11.41 0.43
CA ALA A 280 -12.90 12.30 1.23
C ALA A 280 -14.04 11.50 1.85
N VAL A 281 -14.09 11.48 3.18
CA VAL A 281 -15.10 10.76 3.98
C VAL A 281 -15.99 11.78 4.68
N GLN A 282 -17.30 11.65 4.52
CA GLN A 282 -18.30 12.43 5.24
C GLN A 282 -18.90 11.57 6.35
N ILE A 283 -18.93 12.11 7.56
CA ILE A 283 -19.62 11.55 8.72
C ILE A 283 -20.89 12.38 8.90
N ASP A 284 -22.04 11.79 8.60
CA ASP A 284 -23.35 12.44 8.56
C ASP A 284 -24.21 11.93 9.73
N ASP A 285 -24.81 12.83 10.50
CA ASP A 285 -25.67 12.50 11.66
C ASP A 285 -27.09 12.04 11.27
N HIS A 286 -27.45 12.15 9.98
CA HIS A 286 -28.78 11.94 9.40
C HIS A 286 -29.89 12.89 9.88
N HIS A 287 -29.49 13.99 10.51
CA HIS A 287 -30.34 15.03 11.05
C HIS A 287 -29.95 16.43 10.54
N GLY A 288 -28.98 16.51 9.61
CA GLY A 288 -28.62 17.70 8.84
C GLY A 288 -27.23 18.27 9.19
N GLY A 289 -26.50 17.64 10.10
CA GLY A 289 -25.12 17.95 10.44
C GLY A 289 -24.15 16.89 9.89
N PHE A 290 -22.97 17.35 9.49
CA PHE A 290 -21.92 16.45 9.03
C PHE A 290 -20.53 17.06 9.26
N VAL A 291 -19.52 16.20 9.30
CA VAL A 291 -18.11 16.58 9.30
C VAL A 291 -17.36 15.78 8.24
N ASN A 292 -16.35 16.41 7.61
CA ASN A 292 -15.53 15.76 6.60
C ASN A 292 -14.16 15.41 7.18
N GLN A 293 -13.68 14.21 6.88
CA GLN A 293 -12.33 13.75 7.15
C GLN A 293 -11.68 13.27 5.85
N VAL A 294 -10.40 13.56 5.67
CA VAL A 294 -9.61 13.04 4.56
C VAL A 294 -8.79 11.85 5.05
N VAL A 295 -8.88 10.73 4.33
CA VAL A 295 -7.97 9.60 4.50
C VAL A 295 -6.98 9.59 3.36
N SER A 296 -5.69 9.51 3.67
CA SER A 296 -4.61 9.46 2.68
C SER A 296 -3.89 8.13 2.75
N VAL A 297 -3.89 7.38 1.65
CA VAL A 297 -3.08 6.17 1.48
C VAL A 297 -1.99 6.48 0.49
N ILE A 298 -0.75 6.24 0.91
CA ILE A 298 0.40 6.54 0.10
C ILE A 298 1.15 5.27 -0.26
N ILE A 299 1.30 5.01 -1.56
CA ILE A 299 2.00 3.87 -2.11
C ILE A 299 3.34 4.35 -2.64
N ASN A 300 4.43 3.78 -2.12
CA ASN A 300 5.79 4.03 -2.58
C ASN A 300 6.17 2.96 -3.59
N GLY A 301 6.68 3.39 -4.74
CA GLY A 301 7.30 2.52 -5.72
C GLY A 301 8.64 1.99 -5.24
N THR A 302 9.01 0.84 -5.77
CA THR A 302 10.29 0.16 -5.61
C THR A 302 10.88 -0.10 -6.99
N ASN A 303 12.10 -0.62 -7.02
CA ASN A 303 12.75 -0.94 -8.28
C ASN A 303 12.51 -2.40 -8.60
N ASP A 304 11.90 -2.68 -9.74
CA ASP A 304 11.79 -4.02 -10.28
C ASP A 304 12.97 -4.34 -11.20
N THR A 305 13.20 -5.63 -11.42
CA THR A 305 14.25 -6.06 -12.35
C THR A 305 13.70 -6.12 -13.76
N PRO A 306 14.48 -5.75 -14.79
CA PRO A 306 14.05 -5.89 -16.17
C PRO A 306 13.75 -7.36 -16.49
N THR A 307 12.72 -7.60 -17.29
CA THR A 307 12.42 -8.89 -17.89
C THR A 307 13.02 -8.93 -19.28
N THR A 308 13.98 -9.82 -19.51
CA THR A 308 14.72 -9.93 -20.77
C THR A 308 14.39 -11.21 -21.52
N GLN A 309 14.63 -11.21 -22.83
CA GLN A 309 14.45 -12.36 -23.71
C GLN A 309 15.74 -12.68 -24.44
N ASN A 310 15.87 -13.90 -24.98
CA ASN A 310 17.07 -14.27 -25.73
C ASN A 310 16.96 -13.77 -27.18
N ASP A 311 18.11 -13.59 -27.82
CA ASP A 311 18.19 -13.12 -29.20
C ASP A 311 18.92 -14.12 -30.09
N LEU A 312 18.44 -14.22 -31.32
CA LEU A 312 19.09 -15.01 -32.36
C LEU A 312 19.49 -14.12 -33.53
N THR A 313 20.67 -14.42 -34.09
CA THR A 313 21.14 -13.82 -35.33
C THR A 313 21.82 -14.85 -36.20
N SER A 314 21.85 -14.60 -37.51
CA SER A 314 22.63 -15.42 -38.44
C SER A 314 23.56 -14.55 -39.28
N VAL A 315 24.71 -15.12 -39.62
CA VAL A 315 25.69 -14.48 -40.49
C VAL A 315 26.26 -15.50 -41.47
N GLY A 316 26.57 -15.06 -42.68
CA GLY A 316 27.30 -15.88 -43.63
C GLY A 316 28.76 -16.06 -43.27
N LEU A 317 29.39 -17.05 -43.91
CA LEU A 317 30.84 -17.25 -43.89
C LEU A 317 31.60 -15.99 -44.30
N LEU A 318 32.54 -15.56 -43.45
CA LEU A 318 33.32 -14.33 -43.59
C LEU A 318 32.44 -13.07 -43.78
N GLY A 319 31.20 -13.14 -43.29
CA GLY A 319 30.20 -12.10 -43.39
C GLY A 319 30.18 -11.19 -42.17
N THR A 320 29.36 -10.15 -42.24
CA THR A 320 29.04 -9.30 -41.10
C THR A 320 27.55 -9.01 -41.11
N THR A 321 26.89 -9.30 -39.99
CA THR A 321 25.53 -8.84 -39.72
C THR A 321 25.59 -7.58 -38.87
N ARG A 322 24.66 -6.64 -39.10
CA ARG A 322 24.53 -5.39 -38.33
C ARG A 322 23.06 -5.19 -38.01
N VAL A 323 22.77 -5.01 -36.74
CA VAL A 323 21.42 -4.86 -36.21
C VAL A 323 21.36 -3.53 -35.45
N ASP A 324 20.41 -2.70 -35.83
CA ASP A 324 20.20 -1.40 -35.18
C ASP A 324 19.48 -1.56 -33.84
N ALA A 325 19.42 -0.48 -33.05
CA ALA A 325 18.82 -0.52 -31.72
C ALA A 325 17.33 -0.88 -31.74
N SER A 326 16.60 -0.61 -32.83
CA SER A 326 15.17 -0.95 -32.94
C SER A 326 14.89 -2.44 -33.08
N HIS A 327 15.90 -3.25 -33.42
CA HIS A 327 15.83 -4.71 -33.50
C HIS A 327 16.96 -5.37 -32.71
N GLY A 328 17.64 -4.60 -31.85
CA GLY A 328 18.79 -5.04 -31.09
C GLY A 328 18.39 -5.89 -29.88
N VAL A 329 19.37 -6.27 -29.08
CA VAL A 329 19.19 -7.25 -27.99
C VAL A 329 18.30 -6.81 -26.83
N ILE A 330 17.88 -5.54 -26.81
CA ILE A 330 16.95 -5.01 -25.80
C ILE A 330 15.64 -4.53 -26.43
N SER A 331 15.41 -4.83 -27.71
CA SER A 331 14.23 -4.33 -28.43
C SER A 331 12.94 -5.06 -28.04
N ASN A 332 13.06 -6.28 -27.54
CA ASN A 332 12.00 -7.15 -27.03
C ASN A 332 12.01 -7.29 -25.50
N ASP A 333 12.96 -6.65 -24.81
CA ASP A 333 13.04 -6.58 -23.35
C ASP A 333 12.07 -5.54 -22.79
N ARG A 334 11.63 -5.76 -21.54
CA ARG A 334 10.70 -4.85 -20.85
C ARG A 334 11.10 -4.65 -19.42
N ASP A 335 10.98 -3.41 -18.97
CA ASP A 335 11.04 -3.10 -17.56
C ASP A 335 9.62 -2.91 -17.04
N PRO A 336 9.24 -3.49 -15.89
CA PRO A 336 7.97 -3.21 -15.24
C PRO A 336 7.80 -1.72 -14.91
N ASP A 337 8.88 -1.04 -14.53
CA ASP A 337 8.89 0.35 -14.10
C ASP A 337 8.72 1.30 -15.30
N LEU A 338 7.67 2.14 -15.25
CA LEU A 338 7.22 2.92 -16.42
C LEU A 338 8.28 3.87 -17.00
N HIS A 339 9.18 4.35 -16.16
CA HIS A 339 10.17 5.38 -16.51
C HIS A 339 11.59 4.83 -16.71
N ASP A 340 11.76 3.52 -16.55
CA ASP A 340 13.06 2.91 -16.61
C ASP A 340 13.45 2.63 -18.06
N ARG A 341 14.73 2.87 -18.35
CA ARG A 341 15.28 2.66 -19.68
C ARG A 341 16.33 1.59 -19.62
N ILE A 342 16.00 0.46 -20.24
CA ILE A 342 16.94 -0.64 -20.36
C ILE A 342 18.16 -0.23 -21.20
N THR A 343 19.33 -0.62 -20.73
CA THR A 343 20.61 -0.51 -21.43
C THR A 343 21.44 -1.78 -21.24
N VAL A 344 22.33 -2.07 -22.19
CA VAL A 344 23.32 -3.15 -22.01
C VAL A 344 24.48 -2.64 -21.17
N ASN A 345 24.76 -3.30 -20.05
CA ASN A 345 25.81 -2.95 -19.09
C ASN A 345 27.11 -3.76 -19.31
N SER A 346 26.98 -5.04 -19.67
CA SER A 346 28.12 -5.92 -19.94
C SER A 346 27.78 -7.02 -20.93
N VAL A 347 28.81 -7.59 -21.54
CA VAL A 347 28.74 -8.80 -22.37
C VAL A 347 29.84 -9.77 -21.95
N ALA A 348 29.57 -11.07 -22.02
CA ALA A 348 30.48 -12.13 -21.64
C ALA A 348 30.46 -13.30 -22.62
N PHE A 349 31.60 -14.00 -22.70
CA PHE A 349 31.81 -15.23 -23.46
C PHE A 349 32.87 -16.07 -22.74
N GLU A 350 32.59 -17.35 -22.45
CA GLU A 350 33.49 -18.28 -21.76
C GLU A 350 34.14 -17.67 -20.48
N GLY A 351 33.32 -17.03 -19.64
CA GLY A 351 33.78 -16.39 -18.40
C GLY A 351 34.58 -15.08 -18.55
N ASN A 352 34.81 -14.60 -19.78
CA ASN A 352 35.43 -13.29 -20.02
C ASN A 352 34.36 -12.21 -20.15
N THR A 353 34.28 -11.30 -19.17
CA THR A 353 33.30 -10.20 -19.18
C THR A 353 33.94 -8.88 -19.64
N VAL A 354 33.23 -8.16 -20.51
CA VAL A 354 33.58 -6.81 -20.98
C VAL A 354 32.44 -5.86 -20.64
N SER A 355 32.75 -4.75 -19.94
CA SER A 355 31.78 -3.69 -19.66
C SER A 355 31.45 -2.90 -20.93
N VAL A 356 30.16 -2.61 -21.12
CA VAL A 356 29.65 -1.79 -22.22
C VAL A 356 29.54 -0.34 -21.74
N THR A 357 30.14 0.60 -22.47
CA THR A 357 30.13 2.02 -22.09
C THR A 357 29.26 2.80 -23.07
N ALA A 358 28.41 3.70 -22.58
CA ALA A 358 27.57 4.55 -23.43
C ALA A 358 28.40 5.27 -24.51
N GLY A 359 27.96 5.16 -25.77
CA GLY A 359 28.62 5.76 -26.93
C GLY A 359 29.88 5.04 -27.42
N ARG A 360 30.27 3.90 -26.83
CA ARG A 360 31.41 3.08 -27.27
C ARG A 360 31.06 1.59 -27.21
N GLY A 361 30.95 0.97 -28.39
CA GLY A 361 30.72 -0.48 -28.48
C GLY A 361 31.81 -1.30 -27.78
N ALA A 362 31.38 -2.30 -27.01
CA ALA A 362 32.25 -3.31 -26.43
C ALA A 362 32.55 -4.38 -27.48
N THR A 363 33.80 -4.83 -27.56
CA THR A 363 34.20 -5.90 -28.46
C THR A 363 34.52 -7.15 -27.65
N ILE A 364 33.94 -8.27 -28.05
CA ILE A 364 34.20 -9.59 -27.46
C ILE A 364 34.38 -10.62 -28.59
N ASN A 365 35.38 -11.49 -28.44
CA ASN A 365 35.66 -12.54 -29.42
C ASN A 365 34.98 -13.82 -28.95
N GLY A 366 34.13 -14.37 -29.81
CA GLY A 366 33.67 -15.74 -29.70
C GLY A 366 34.65 -16.69 -30.40
N ASP A 367 34.24 -17.94 -30.50
CA ASP A 367 35.00 -18.99 -31.16
C ASP A 367 34.90 -18.90 -32.69
N TYR A 368 33.73 -18.51 -33.19
CA TYR A 368 33.42 -18.48 -34.62
C TYR A 368 33.43 -17.05 -35.18
N GLY A 369 33.29 -16.03 -34.35
CA GLY A 369 33.21 -14.62 -34.76
C GLY A 369 33.61 -13.61 -33.68
N THR A 370 33.47 -12.34 -34.03
CA THR A 370 33.65 -11.22 -33.11
C THR A 370 32.35 -10.43 -33.02
N LEU A 371 31.86 -10.22 -31.80
CA LEU A 371 30.72 -9.37 -31.48
C LEU A 371 31.18 -7.97 -31.09
N ILE A 372 30.51 -6.96 -31.62
CA ILE A 372 30.54 -5.59 -31.12
C ILE A 372 29.12 -5.22 -30.69
N ILE A 373 28.93 -4.91 -29.41
CA ILE A 373 27.62 -4.59 -28.81
C ILE A 373 27.66 -3.21 -28.14
N ASN A 374 26.60 -2.43 -28.31
CA ASN A 374 26.46 -1.09 -27.74
C ASN A 374 25.45 -1.07 -26.59
N SER A 375 25.52 -0.03 -25.77
CA SER A 375 24.62 0.13 -24.61
C SER A 375 23.15 0.32 -24.98
N ASP A 376 22.85 0.72 -26.22
CA ASP A 376 21.49 0.85 -26.74
C ASP A 376 20.95 -0.46 -27.34
N GLY A 377 21.67 -1.57 -27.17
CA GLY A 377 21.31 -2.89 -27.66
C GLY A 377 21.63 -3.14 -29.13
N SER A 378 22.05 -2.12 -29.89
CA SER A 378 22.53 -2.34 -31.25
C SER A 378 23.82 -3.15 -31.27
N TYR A 379 24.02 -3.99 -32.28
CA TYR A 379 25.20 -4.83 -32.37
C TYR A 379 25.63 -5.14 -33.81
N SER A 380 26.86 -5.61 -33.96
CA SER A 380 27.35 -6.24 -35.17
C SER A 380 28.14 -7.49 -34.84
N TYR A 381 27.95 -8.55 -35.62
CA TYR A 381 28.70 -9.78 -35.49
C TYR A 381 29.38 -10.11 -36.82
N THR A 382 30.70 -10.34 -36.76
CA THR A 382 31.53 -10.66 -37.92
C THR A 382 32.12 -12.05 -37.76
N SER A 383 31.82 -12.97 -38.67
CA SER A 383 32.39 -14.32 -38.64
C SER A 383 33.86 -14.30 -39.08
N THR A 384 34.69 -15.14 -38.44
CA THR A 384 36.13 -15.21 -38.71
C THR A 384 36.50 -16.38 -39.63
N LEU A 385 37.76 -16.39 -40.08
CA LEU A 385 38.36 -17.53 -40.78
C LEU A 385 38.41 -18.78 -39.90
N LYS A 386 38.61 -18.66 -38.58
CA LYS A 386 38.56 -19.80 -37.65
C LYS A 386 37.17 -20.44 -37.72
N GLY A 387 36.11 -19.64 -37.61
CA GLY A 387 34.76 -20.17 -37.72
C GLY A 387 34.44 -20.74 -39.10
N SER A 388 35.01 -20.15 -40.15
CA SER A 388 34.86 -20.66 -41.53
C SER A 388 35.59 -21.98 -41.77
N LEU A 389 36.74 -22.21 -41.13
CA LEU A 389 37.55 -23.42 -41.29
C LEU A 389 37.08 -24.56 -40.38
N TYR A 390 36.48 -24.25 -39.23
CA TYR A 390 36.00 -25.25 -38.29
C TYR A 390 34.95 -26.18 -38.91
N HIS A 391 34.01 -25.62 -39.68
CA HIS A 391 33.04 -26.42 -40.44
C HIS A 391 33.68 -27.34 -41.51
N LEU A 392 34.76 -26.90 -42.16
CA LEU A 392 35.46 -27.77 -43.13
C LEU A 392 36.15 -28.96 -42.47
N LEU A 393 36.48 -28.85 -41.18
CA LEU A 393 37.13 -29.90 -40.39
C LEU A 393 36.11 -30.74 -39.60
N HIS A 394 34.93 -30.18 -39.31
CA HIS A 394 33.84 -30.77 -38.55
C HIS A 394 32.51 -30.52 -39.26
N ALA A 395 32.26 -31.27 -40.34
CA ALA A 395 31.11 -31.07 -41.22
C ALA A 395 29.73 -31.23 -40.53
N ASP A 396 29.71 -31.88 -39.36
CA ASP A 396 28.51 -32.20 -38.59
C ASP A 396 28.21 -31.18 -37.47
N LEU A 397 29.07 -30.16 -37.27
CA LEU A 397 28.87 -29.11 -36.27
C LEU A 397 28.23 -27.86 -36.88
N ILE A 398 27.24 -27.31 -36.17
CA ILE A 398 26.59 -26.03 -36.46
C ILE A 398 27.33 -24.95 -35.69
N PRO A 399 28.14 -24.09 -36.35
CA PRO A 399 28.98 -23.15 -35.63
C PRO A 399 28.14 -22.01 -35.04
N GLN A 400 28.13 -21.90 -33.71
CA GLN A 400 27.39 -20.88 -32.97
C GLN A 400 28.27 -20.27 -31.88
N ASP A 401 28.20 -18.94 -31.72
CA ASP A 401 28.68 -18.26 -30.53
C ASP A 401 27.47 -17.79 -29.70
N THR A 402 27.40 -18.18 -28.44
CA THR A 402 26.38 -17.70 -27.49
C THR A 402 27.02 -16.70 -26.52
N PHE A 403 26.58 -15.44 -26.57
CA PHE A 403 27.09 -14.37 -25.70
C PHE A 403 26.07 -14.02 -24.63
N ALA A 404 26.45 -14.12 -23.36
CA ALA A 404 25.64 -13.62 -22.26
C ALA A 404 25.78 -12.09 -22.19
N TYR A 405 24.68 -11.34 -22.23
CA TYR A 405 24.68 -9.90 -22.00
C TYR A 405 23.81 -9.56 -20.80
N THR A 406 24.18 -8.49 -20.09
CA THR A 406 23.45 -8.02 -18.92
C THR A 406 22.72 -6.73 -19.28
N ALA A 407 21.39 -6.81 -19.30
CA ALA A 407 20.51 -5.66 -19.38
C ALA A 407 20.36 -5.03 -17.99
N SER A 408 20.28 -3.70 -17.93
CA SER A 408 20.11 -2.95 -16.71
C SER A 408 19.13 -1.80 -16.93
N ASP A 409 18.28 -1.59 -15.94
CA ASP A 409 17.33 -0.48 -15.82
C ASP A 409 17.99 0.88 -15.52
N GLY A 410 19.25 0.87 -15.04
CA GLY A 410 19.97 2.06 -14.58
C GLY A 410 19.71 2.44 -13.12
N HIS A 411 18.86 1.69 -12.41
CA HIS A 411 18.42 1.91 -11.04
C HIS A 411 18.79 0.78 -10.07
N GLY A 412 19.39 -0.29 -10.59
CA GLY A 412 20.03 -1.36 -9.81
C GLY A 412 19.53 -2.75 -10.14
N GLY A 413 18.40 -2.85 -10.85
CA GLY A 413 17.92 -4.07 -11.44
C GLY A 413 18.73 -4.45 -12.67
N VAL A 414 19.03 -5.74 -12.75
CA VAL A 414 19.74 -6.33 -13.87
C VAL A 414 19.14 -7.69 -14.21
N ALA A 415 19.18 -8.03 -15.48
CA ALA A 415 18.84 -9.36 -15.97
C ALA A 415 19.85 -9.79 -17.03
N THR A 416 20.08 -11.09 -17.12
CA THR A 416 21.00 -11.69 -18.10
C THR A 416 20.19 -12.44 -19.13
N SER A 417 20.51 -12.17 -20.40
CA SER A 417 19.97 -12.86 -21.58
C SER A 417 21.12 -13.24 -22.51
N TYR A 418 20.79 -14.00 -23.55
CA TYR A 418 21.78 -14.55 -24.47
C TYR A 418 21.54 -14.09 -25.90
N LEU A 419 22.60 -13.65 -26.58
CA LEU A 419 22.62 -13.48 -28.03
C LEU A 419 23.36 -14.66 -28.65
N THR A 420 22.66 -15.53 -29.37
CA THR A 420 23.29 -16.61 -30.15
C THR A 420 23.46 -16.18 -31.60
N ALA A 421 24.72 -16.15 -32.05
CA ALA A 421 25.08 -15.90 -33.44
C ALA A 421 25.39 -17.21 -34.17
N THR A 422 24.55 -17.58 -35.13
CA THR A 422 24.76 -18.75 -35.99
C THR A 422 25.57 -18.38 -37.23
N VAL A 423 26.73 -19.02 -37.42
CA VAL A 423 27.49 -18.90 -38.66
C VAL A 423 26.94 -19.88 -39.67
N ALA A 424 26.02 -19.37 -40.49
CA ALA A 424 25.39 -20.14 -41.54
C ALA A 424 26.35 -20.34 -42.72
N LEU A 425 26.53 -21.61 -43.07
CA LEU A 425 27.49 -22.09 -44.05
C LEU A 425 26.91 -21.94 -45.47
N GLN A 426 27.70 -22.18 -46.52
CA GLN A 426 27.20 -22.03 -47.91
C GLN A 426 25.92 -22.87 -48.09
N GLY A 427 24.78 -22.19 -48.24
CA GLY A 427 23.45 -22.81 -48.05
C GLY A 427 22.41 -21.87 -47.41
N LEU A 428 22.86 -20.73 -46.87
CA LEU A 428 22.11 -19.57 -46.34
C LEU A 428 20.81 -19.14 -47.03
N GLN A 429 20.45 -19.70 -48.16
CA GLN A 429 19.18 -19.41 -48.81
C GLN A 429 17.98 -19.84 -47.98
N ASN A 430 18.13 -20.82 -47.06
CA ASN A 430 17.02 -21.45 -46.34
C ASN A 430 17.07 -21.31 -44.80
N TYR A 431 17.70 -20.25 -44.27
CA TYR A 431 17.56 -19.91 -42.85
C TYR A 431 16.20 -19.26 -42.59
N VAL A 432 15.48 -19.78 -41.60
CA VAL A 432 14.19 -19.28 -41.14
C VAL A 432 14.27 -19.12 -39.63
N GLN A 433 13.91 -17.95 -39.16
CA GLN A 433 13.82 -17.62 -37.75
C GLN A 433 12.37 -17.27 -37.43
N GLY A 434 11.85 -17.77 -36.32
CA GLY A 434 10.59 -17.33 -35.75
C GLY A 434 10.72 -15.99 -35.04
N THR A 435 9.76 -15.71 -34.20
CA THR A 435 9.54 -14.47 -33.47
C THR A 435 9.81 -14.70 -31.98
N ASP A 436 9.38 -13.75 -31.14
CA ASP A 436 9.41 -13.92 -29.68
C ASP A 436 8.18 -14.65 -29.13
N GLY A 437 7.27 -15.09 -30.00
CA GLY A 437 6.07 -15.82 -29.61
C GLY A 437 6.02 -17.19 -30.28
N ASN A 438 5.10 -18.02 -29.82
CA ASN A 438 4.95 -19.40 -30.28
C ASN A 438 4.75 -19.50 -31.80
N ASP A 439 5.70 -20.13 -32.47
CA ASP A 439 5.77 -20.23 -33.92
C ASP A 439 5.55 -21.65 -34.46
N LEU A 440 5.10 -21.73 -35.72
CA LEU A 440 5.07 -22.97 -36.50
C LEU A 440 5.97 -22.83 -37.73
N LEU A 441 7.19 -23.34 -37.61
CA LEU A 441 8.18 -23.36 -38.67
C LEU A 441 8.17 -24.71 -39.37
N SER A 442 7.98 -24.72 -40.69
CA SER A 442 7.91 -25.94 -41.48
C SER A 442 8.31 -25.71 -42.93
N TYR A 443 8.78 -26.76 -43.60
CA TYR A 443 9.03 -26.79 -45.05
C TYR A 443 7.84 -26.33 -45.93
N THR A 444 6.61 -26.23 -45.39
CA THR A 444 5.43 -25.72 -46.15
C THR A 444 4.97 -24.31 -45.77
N SER A 445 5.17 -23.89 -44.51
CA SER A 445 4.67 -22.61 -43.99
C SER A 445 5.72 -21.52 -44.03
N SER A 446 7.00 -21.90 -44.03
CA SER A 446 8.10 -20.97 -43.87
C SER A 446 8.62 -20.41 -45.20
N LYS A 447 8.91 -19.11 -45.18
CA LYS A 447 9.62 -18.42 -46.25
C LYS A 447 10.92 -17.87 -45.70
N THR A 448 11.92 -17.87 -46.55
CA THR A 448 13.24 -17.33 -46.21
C THR A 448 13.17 -15.81 -46.23
N ALA A 449 14.18 -15.13 -45.72
CA ALA A 449 14.28 -13.67 -45.78
C ALA A 449 14.20 -13.11 -47.23
N LEU A 450 14.52 -13.94 -48.23
CA LEU A 450 14.43 -13.61 -49.66
C LEU A 450 13.06 -13.99 -50.27
N GLY A 451 12.10 -14.39 -49.46
CA GLY A 451 10.74 -14.77 -49.88
C GLY A 451 10.65 -16.12 -50.60
N LYS A 452 11.73 -16.91 -50.63
CA LYS A 452 11.73 -18.26 -51.19
C LYS A 452 10.79 -19.14 -50.35
N VAL A 453 9.83 -19.77 -51.00
CA VAL A 453 9.04 -20.85 -50.40
C VAL A 453 9.93 -22.09 -50.35
N LEU A 454 10.09 -22.66 -49.16
CA LEU A 454 10.90 -23.84 -48.94
C LEU A 454 10.21 -25.08 -49.51
N GLY A 455 11.01 -26.03 -50.00
CA GLY A 455 10.53 -27.32 -50.46
C GLY A 455 10.81 -28.41 -49.44
N ILE A 456 10.02 -29.49 -49.48
CA ILE A 456 10.24 -30.66 -48.60
C ILE A 456 11.62 -31.31 -48.77
N ASN A 457 12.36 -31.06 -49.85
CA ASN A 457 13.69 -31.64 -50.09
C ASN A 457 14.82 -30.59 -49.98
N ASP A 458 14.50 -29.37 -49.54
CA ASP A 458 15.48 -28.31 -49.32
C ASP A 458 16.06 -28.47 -47.90
N ALA A 459 17.38 -28.56 -47.77
CA ALA A 459 18.03 -28.50 -46.46
C ALA A 459 17.74 -27.15 -45.79
N MET A 460 17.29 -27.18 -44.54
CA MET A 460 16.77 -26.02 -43.80
C MET A 460 17.53 -25.77 -42.51
N ILE A 461 17.59 -24.50 -42.11
CA ILE A 461 17.90 -24.12 -40.73
C ILE A 461 16.66 -23.43 -40.18
N LEU A 462 16.00 -24.10 -39.23
CA LEU A 462 14.83 -23.60 -38.53
C LEU A 462 15.26 -23.19 -37.13
N ALA A 463 15.11 -21.91 -36.80
CA ALA A 463 15.39 -21.36 -35.49
C ALA A 463 14.08 -20.86 -34.87
N GLY A 464 13.64 -21.45 -33.76
CA GLY A 464 12.36 -21.13 -33.12
C GLY A 464 12.28 -19.66 -32.72
N GLY A 465 13.23 -19.22 -31.89
CA GLY A 465 13.20 -17.87 -31.33
C GLY A 465 12.88 -17.96 -29.84
N ASN A 466 11.97 -17.12 -29.36
CA ASN A 466 11.41 -17.26 -28.02
C ASN A 466 9.97 -17.75 -28.12
N GLY A 467 9.50 -18.47 -27.10
CA GLY A 467 8.14 -18.98 -27.04
C GLY A 467 8.09 -20.50 -27.19
N ASP A 468 6.90 -21.09 -27.11
CA ASP A 468 6.75 -22.54 -27.28
C ASP A 468 6.58 -22.87 -28.77
N ASP A 469 7.67 -23.26 -29.44
CA ASP A 469 7.70 -23.38 -30.90
C ASP A 469 7.46 -24.80 -31.42
N ILE A 470 7.00 -24.91 -32.67
CA ILE A 470 6.89 -26.16 -33.40
C ILE A 470 7.74 -26.08 -34.67
N LEU A 471 8.84 -26.84 -34.71
CA LEU A 471 9.80 -26.88 -35.81
C LEU A 471 9.68 -28.21 -36.55
N LYS A 472 9.49 -28.17 -37.88
CA LYS A 472 9.30 -29.34 -38.73
C LYS A 472 10.18 -29.30 -39.98
N GLY A 473 11.25 -30.09 -39.96
CA GLY A 473 12.05 -30.40 -41.14
C GLY A 473 11.29 -31.20 -42.20
N GLY A 474 11.98 -31.50 -43.30
CA GLY A 474 11.50 -32.17 -44.49
C GLY A 474 12.17 -33.53 -44.70
N ASN A 475 12.73 -33.72 -45.90
CA ASN A 475 13.39 -34.97 -46.33
C ASN A 475 14.91 -34.87 -46.45
N SER A 476 15.43 -33.66 -46.24
CA SER A 476 16.84 -33.33 -46.28
C SER A 476 17.43 -33.34 -44.88
N ASN A 477 18.76 -33.23 -44.80
CA ASN A 477 19.43 -33.01 -43.53
C ASN A 477 19.12 -31.59 -43.04
N ASP A 478 18.30 -31.48 -42.02
CA ASP A 478 17.84 -30.21 -41.49
C ASP A 478 18.47 -29.89 -40.13
N VAL A 479 18.58 -28.60 -39.85
CA VAL A 479 19.06 -28.08 -38.57
C VAL A 479 17.90 -27.40 -37.86
N LEU A 480 17.57 -27.89 -36.67
CA LEU A 480 16.48 -27.37 -35.86
C LEU A 480 17.06 -26.82 -34.55
N ILE A 481 17.13 -25.49 -34.46
CA ILE A 481 17.58 -24.74 -33.28
C ILE A 481 16.34 -24.41 -32.46
N ALA A 482 16.24 -25.00 -31.26
CA ALA A 482 15.05 -24.91 -30.43
C ALA A 482 14.63 -23.44 -30.17
N GLY A 483 15.56 -22.62 -29.68
CA GLY A 483 15.20 -21.33 -29.11
C GLY A 483 14.92 -21.46 -27.62
N SER A 484 14.33 -20.44 -26.99
CA SER A 484 13.89 -20.48 -25.60
C SER A 484 12.41 -20.81 -25.51
N GLY A 485 11.98 -21.49 -24.45
CA GLY A 485 10.59 -21.91 -24.27
C GLY A 485 10.44 -23.43 -24.28
N SER A 486 9.23 -23.93 -24.54
CA SER A 486 8.95 -25.37 -24.60
C SER A 486 8.67 -25.86 -26.01
N ASP A 487 9.72 -26.25 -26.73
CA ASP A 487 9.63 -26.51 -28.17
C ASP A 487 9.30 -27.95 -28.52
N THR A 488 8.68 -28.15 -29.68
CA THR A 488 8.46 -29.45 -30.31
C THR A 488 9.19 -29.52 -31.65
N LEU A 489 10.18 -30.41 -31.75
CA LEU A 489 11.04 -30.54 -32.92
C LEU A 489 10.80 -31.88 -33.62
N THR A 490 10.62 -31.84 -34.95
CA THR A 490 10.49 -33.01 -35.83
C THR A 490 11.46 -32.84 -36.99
N GLY A 491 12.49 -33.69 -37.08
CA GLY A 491 13.50 -33.63 -38.14
C GLY A 491 12.94 -34.07 -39.49
N GLY A 492 12.13 -35.13 -39.50
CA GLY A 492 11.59 -35.73 -40.70
C GLY A 492 12.47 -36.88 -41.21
N THR A 493 12.81 -36.86 -42.49
CA THR A 493 13.78 -37.79 -43.07
C THR A 493 15.03 -37.02 -43.49
N GLY A 494 16.15 -37.71 -43.69
CA GLY A 494 17.46 -37.04 -43.68
C GLY A 494 18.18 -37.28 -42.37
N ARG A 495 19.46 -36.91 -42.27
CA ARG A 495 20.24 -36.93 -41.01
C ARG A 495 20.14 -35.53 -40.43
N ASP A 496 19.36 -35.40 -39.36
CA ASP A 496 18.96 -34.10 -38.83
C ASP A 496 19.78 -33.74 -37.59
N THR A 497 19.98 -32.45 -37.37
CA THR A 497 20.71 -31.91 -36.21
C THR A 497 19.77 -31.07 -35.36
N PHE A 498 19.58 -31.47 -34.11
CA PHE A 498 18.80 -30.74 -33.10
C PHE A 498 19.75 -29.97 -32.20
N VAL A 499 19.60 -28.65 -32.11
CA VAL A 499 20.54 -27.76 -31.43
C VAL A 499 19.88 -27.15 -30.19
N PHE A 500 20.53 -27.32 -29.04
CA PHE A 500 20.11 -26.80 -27.74
C PHE A 500 21.24 -25.99 -27.12
N ASN A 501 20.97 -24.70 -26.90
CA ASN A 501 21.93 -23.75 -26.36
C ASN A 501 21.61 -23.45 -24.89
N GLU A 502 22.47 -22.67 -24.26
CA GLU A 502 22.15 -22.08 -22.96
C GLU A 502 20.86 -21.24 -23.08
N GLY A 503 19.93 -21.40 -22.14
CA GLY A 503 18.64 -20.70 -22.19
C GLY A 503 17.58 -21.36 -23.08
N SER A 504 17.81 -22.59 -23.60
CA SER A 504 16.85 -23.23 -24.53
C SER A 504 15.56 -23.78 -23.91
N GLY A 505 15.36 -23.67 -22.59
CA GLY A 505 14.16 -24.17 -21.95
C GLY A 505 13.91 -25.68 -22.12
N ARG A 506 12.66 -26.08 -22.36
CA ARG A 506 12.17 -27.47 -22.25
C ARG A 506 11.66 -28.03 -23.56
N SER A 507 12.53 -28.66 -24.34
CA SER A 507 12.18 -29.10 -25.67
C SER A 507 11.90 -30.60 -25.78
N THR A 508 11.13 -30.98 -26.79
CA THR A 508 10.77 -32.37 -27.14
C THR A 508 11.12 -32.67 -28.58
N VAL A 509 12.01 -33.63 -28.80
CA VAL A 509 12.31 -34.20 -30.12
C VAL A 509 11.44 -35.42 -30.37
N THR A 510 10.70 -35.40 -31.47
CA THR A 510 9.60 -36.35 -31.72
C THR A 510 9.99 -37.58 -32.52
N ASP A 511 11.08 -37.53 -33.29
CA ASP A 511 11.47 -38.57 -34.25
C ASP A 511 12.97 -38.86 -34.30
N PHE A 512 13.70 -38.57 -33.21
CA PHE A 512 15.15 -38.80 -33.11
C PHE A 512 15.53 -40.26 -33.38
N ARG A 513 16.39 -40.49 -34.39
CA ARG A 513 16.95 -41.81 -34.71
C ARG A 513 18.39 -41.92 -34.22
N ALA A 514 18.56 -42.58 -33.07
CA ALA A 514 19.89 -42.87 -32.53
C ALA A 514 20.78 -43.63 -33.53
N GLY A 515 22.03 -43.19 -33.66
CA GLY A 515 23.02 -43.66 -34.64
C GLY A 515 22.86 -43.06 -36.03
N TYR A 516 21.93 -42.11 -36.21
CA TYR A 516 21.66 -41.48 -37.49
C TYR A 516 21.52 -39.97 -37.37
N ASP A 517 20.59 -39.50 -36.54
CA ASP A 517 20.39 -38.09 -36.22
C ASP A 517 21.34 -37.62 -35.12
N GLU A 518 21.46 -36.31 -34.95
CA GLU A 518 22.44 -35.68 -34.08
C GLU A 518 21.83 -34.66 -33.14
N ILE A 519 22.39 -34.56 -31.95
CA ILE A 519 22.09 -33.53 -30.97
C ILE A 519 23.35 -32.72 -30.74
N GLN A 520 23.25 -31.40 -30.89
CA GLN A 520 24.29 -30.48 -30.52
C GLN A 520 23.90 -29.76 -29.23
N PHE A 521 24.78 -29.80 -28.24
CA PHE A 521 24.70 -28.99 -27.04
C PHE A 521 25.80 -27.93 -27.03
N ASP A 522 25.50 -26.76 -26.49
CA ASP A 522 26.52 -25.82 -26.05
C ASP A 522 27.37 -26.46 -24.94
N HIS A 523 28.69 -26.25 -25.00
CA HIS A 523 29.65 -26.83 -24.05
C HIS A 523 29.43 -26.38 -22.59
N GLU A 524 28.78 -25.23 -22.37
CA GLU A 524 28.39 -24.74 -21.05
C GLU A 524 27.18 -25.52 -20.50
N VAL A 525 26.32 -26.07 -21.37
CA VAL A 525 25.19 -26.93 -20.97
C VAL A 525 25.66 -28.34 -20.63
N PHE A 526 26.42 -28.97 -21.53
CA PHE A 526 27.03 -30.29 -21.28
C PHE A 526 28.44 -30.35 -21.83
N LYS A 527 29.37 -30.90 -21.05
CA LYS A 527 30.79 -30.88 -21.45
C LYS A 527 31.17 -31.97 -22.44
N ASN A 528 30.45 -33.09 -22.41
CA ASN A 528 30.71 -34.28 -23.22
C ASN A 528 29.60 -35.32 -23.04
N PHE A 529 29.66 -36.40 -23.83
CA PHE A 529 28.67 -37.48 -23.78
C PHE A 529 28.57 -38.16 -22.40
N SER A 530 29.66 -38.29 -21.65
CA SER A 530 29.58 -38.88 -20.31
C SER A 530 28.73 -38.04 -19.37
N ASP A 531 28.74 -36.72 -19.55
CA ASP A 531 27.94 -35.77 -18.79
C ASP A 531 26.46 -35.91 -19.14
N VAL A 532 26.13 -35.92 -20.44
CA VAL A 532 24.78 -36.20 -20.95
C VAL A 532 24.26 -37.53 -20.41
N ARG A 533 25.09 -38.58 -20.41
CA ARG A 533 24.71 -39.90 -19.88
C ARG A 533 24.44 -39.91 -18.39
N GLY A 534 25.07 -39.02 -17.62
CA GLY A 534 24.79 -38.84 -16.19
C GLY A 534 23.44 -38.17 -15.92
N HIS A 535 22.99 -37.34 -16.86
CA HIS A 535 21.75 -36.55 -16.77
C HIS A 535 20.56 -37.17 -17.52
N ALA A 536 20.79 -38.23 -18.29
CA ALA A 536 19.77 -38.90 -19.07
C ALA A 536 19.06 -40.02 -18.29
N VAL A 537 17.72 -39.96 -18.24
CA VAL A 537 16.86 -40.95 -17.58
C VAL A 537 15.85 -41.51 -18.57
N GLN A 538 15.65 -42.83 -18.55
CA GLN A 538 14.54 -43.44 -19.29
C GLN A 538 13.24 -43.27 -18.50
N ILE A 539 12.24 -42.64 -19.11
CA ILE A 539 10.88 -42.50 -18.55
C ILE A 539 9.89 -43.09 -19.55
N GLY A 540 9.30 -44.24 -19.23
CA GLY A 540 8.42 -44.95 -20.16
C GLY A 540 9.16 -45.34 -21.44
N LEU A 541 8.75 -44.78 -22.58
CA LEU A 541 9.38 -45.00 -23.89
C LEU A 541 10.39 -43.91 -24.27
N ASP A 542 10.53 -42.87 -23.45
CA ASP A 542 11.25 -41.66 -23.80
C ASP A 542 12.56 -41.55 -23.00
N VAL A 543 13.56 -40.87 -23.56
CA VAL A 543 14.74 -40.42 -22.81
C VAL A 543 14.54 -38.97 -22.42
N VAL A 544 14.73 -38.65 -21.15
CA VAL A 544 14.70 -37.27 -20.65
C VAL A 544 16.10 -36.91 -20.18
N ILE A 545 16.69 -35.88 -20.78
CA ILE A 545 18.01 -35.33 -20.46
C ILE A 545 17.77 -34.00 -19.76
N THR A 546 18.10 -33.89 -18.49
CA THR A 546 17.81 -32.71 -17.67
C THR A 546 19.11 -32.03 -17.25
N ALA A 547 19.37 -30.83 -17.77
CA ALA A 547 20.52 -30.02 -17.34
C ALA A 547 20.20 -29.34 -15.99
N ASP A 548 19.01 -28.76 -15.87
CA ASP A 548 18.48 -28.19 -14.63
C ASP A 548 16.94 -28.18 -14.63
N VAL A 549 16.33 -27.47 -13.67
CA VAL A 549 14.86 -27.44 -13.53
C VAL A 549 14.15 -26.82 -14.73
N ASP A 550 14.80 -25.91 -15.46
CA ASP A 550 14.22 -25.18 -16.57
C ASP A 550 14.74 -25.66 -17.93
N HIS A 551 15.85 -26.41 -17.96
CA HIS A 551 16.47 -26.95 -19.16
C HIS A 551 16.33 -28.48 -19.26
N THR A 552 15.48 -28.95 -20.17
CA THR A 552 15.25 -30.39 -20.38
C THR A 552 15.02 -30.71 -21.85
N VAL A 553 15.66 -31.77 -22.35
CA VAL A 553 15.41 -32.33 -23.68
C VAL A 553 14.78 -33.72 -23.54
N THR A 554 13.60 -33.89 -24.11
CA THR A 554 12.91 -35.18 -24.20
C THR A 554 13.06 -35.77 -25.60
N LEU A 555 13.63 -36.96 -25.71
CA LEU A 555 13.70 -37.73 -26.94
C LEU A 555 12.59 -38.79 -26.93
N GLN A 556 11.54 -38.56 -27.71
CA GLN A 556 10.38 -39.43 -27.71
C GLN A 556 10.66 -40.77 -28.38
N ASN A 557 10.16 -41.85 -27.77
CA ASN A 557 10.28 -43.22 -28.27
C ASN A 557 11.73 -43.68 -28.50
N VAL A 558 12.69 -43.07 -27.81
CA VAL A 558 14.10 -43.46 -27.84
C VAL A 558 14.44 -44.31 -26.62
N LEU A 559 15.18 -45.39 -26.84
CA LEU A 559 15.74 -46.17 -25.73
C LEU A 559 17.10 -45.61 -25.35
N LEU A 560 17.29 -45.28 -24.07
CA LEU A 560 18.54 -44.73 -23.52
C LEU A 560 19.75 -45.59 -23.86
N LYS A 561 19.60 -46.92 -23.96
CA LYS A 561 20.70 -47.84 -24.32
C LYS A 561 21.18 -47.71 -25.78
N ASN A 562 20.37 -47.11 -26.65
CA ASN A 562 20.68 -46.94 -28.07
C ASN A 562 21.46 -45.65 -28.34
N LEU A 563 21.44 -44.69 -27.40
CA LEU A 563 22.23 -43.47 -27.48
C LEU A 563 23.72 -43.80 -27.39
N ASN A 564 24.48 -43.27 -28.34
CA ASN A 564 25.92 -43.49 -28.47
C ASN A 564 26.68 -42.15 -28.58
N PRO A 565 28.01 -42.12 -28.32
CA PRO A 565 28.76 -40.88 -28.35
C PRO A 565 28.72 -40.12 -29.69
N GLY A 566 28.49 -40.81 -30.81
CA GLY A 566 28.42 -40.18 -32.14
C GLY A 566 27.09 -39.46 -32.40
N ASP A 567 26.08 -39.66 -31.55
CA ASP A 567 24.81 -38.94 -31.61
C ASP A 567 24.92 -37.52 -31.07
N PHE A 568 26.04 -37.17 -30.41
CA PHE A 568 26.18 -35.94 -29.65
C PHE A 568 27.42 -35.15 -30.05
N HIS A 569 27.21 -33.86 -30.27
CA HIS A 569 28.26 -32.87 -30.46
C HIS A 569 28.21 -31.80 -29.38
N PHE A 570 29.37 -31.23 -29.05
CA PHE A 570 29.53 -30.22 -28.01
C PHE A 570 30.29 -29.05 -28.64
N ALA A 571 29.66 -27.89 -28.69
CA ALA A 571 30.11 -26.75 -29.48
C ALA A 571 30.30 -25.48 -28.65
#